data_AF-A0A377XE70-F1
#
_entry.id   AF-A0A377XE70-F1
#
_cell.length_a   1.000
_cell.length_b   1.000
_cell.length_c   1.000
_cell.angle_alpha   90.00
_cell.angle_beta   90.00
_cell.angle_gamma   90.00
#
_symmetry.space_group_name_H-M   'P 1'
#
loop_
_entity.id
_entity.type
_entity.pdbx_description
1 polymer ?
#
loop_
_entity_poly.entity_id
_entity_poly.type
_entity_poly.pdbx_seq_one_letter_code
_entity_poly.pdbx_strand_id
1 'polypeptide(L)'
;MTNYYLTKEKDNVESVFAVNGFGFAGRGQNTGIAFVSLKDWSQRPGEENKVEAITARAMGYFSQIKDAMVFAFNLPAIVELGYRDRL
;
A
#
# COMPACT_ATOMS: atom_id res chain seq x y z
N MET A 1 10.29 -1.54 -1.56
CA MET A 1 8.94 -1.39 -0.97
C MET A 1 8.80 -2.11 0.37
N THR A 2 8.82 -3.45 0.44
CA THR A 2 8.61 -4.22 1.69
C THR A 2 9.50 -3.77 2.85
N ASN A 3 10.79 -3.55 2.59
CA ASN A 3 11.73 -3.09 3.61
C ASN A 3 11.35 -1.72 4.21
N TYR A 4 10.81 -0.79 3.41
CA TYR A 4 10.36 0.52 3.92
C TYR A 4 9.25 0.34 4.96
N TYR A 5 8.22 -0.45 4.64
CA TYR A 5 7.10 -0.68 5.56
C TYR A 5 7.53 -1.41 6.84
N LEU A 6 8.43 -2.39 6.73
CA LEU A 6 8.92 -3.14 7.90
C LEU A 6 9.94 -2.38 8.76
N THR A 7 10.52 -1.29 8.27
CA THR A 7 11.55 -0.53 9.01
C THR A 7 11.08 0.86 9.41
N LYS A 8 10.56 1.64 8.47
CA LYS A 8 10.14 3.03 8.65
C LYS A 8 8.72 3.17 9.18
N GLU A 9 7.85 2.20 8.88
CA GLU A 9 6.46 2.18 9.34
C GLU A 9 6.18 0.99 10.28
N LYS A 10 7.21 0.41 10.90
CA LYS A 10 7.10 -0.78 11.77
C LYS A 10 6.10 -0.64 12.93
N ASP A 11 5.89 0.60 13.39
CA ASP A 11 5.00 0.89 14.49
C ASP A 11 3.53 0.86 14.01
N ASN A 12 3.29 1.12 12.73
CA ASN A 12 1.98 1.15 12.08
C ASN A 12 1.64 -0.14 11.30
N VAL A 13 2.63 -0.84 10.78
CA VAL A 13 2.46 -2.00 9.90
C VAL A 13 2.53 -3.29 10.70
N GLU A 14 1.55 -4.15 10.52
CA GLU A 14 1.53 -5.50 11.09
C GLU A 14 2.22 -6.49 10.16
N SER A 15 1.87 -6.45 8.88
CA SER A 15 2.46 -7.36 7.89
C SER A 15 2.43 -6.79 6.47
N VAL A 16 3.33 -7.27 5.63
CA VAL A 16 3.42 -6.90 4.22
C VAL A 16 3.44 -8.16 3.38
N PHE A 17 2.42 -8.33 2.54
CA PHE A 17 2.32 -9.42 1.59
C PHE A 17 2.57 -8.90 0.18
N ALA A 18 3.75 -9.18 -0.38
CA ALA A 18 4.13 -8.74 -1.73
C ALA A 18 3.99 -9.90 -2.73
N VAL A 19 3.28 -9.65 -3.82
CA VAL A 19 3.11 -10.57 -4.95
C VAL A 19 3.82 -9.98 -6.16
N ASN A 20 4.85 -10.67 -6.62
CA ASN A 20 5.56 -10.32 -7.86
C ASN A 20 4.90 -11.01 -9.05
N GLY A 21 4.90 -10.35 -10.21
CA GLY A 21 4.36 -10.89 -11.45
C GLY A 21 2.87 -10.58 -11.69
N PHE A 22 2.19 -9.94 -10.74
CA PHE A 22 0.78 -9.60 -10.80
C PHE A 22 0.53 -8.19 -10.26
N GLY A 23 -0.29 -7.41 -10.94
CA GLY A 23 -0.76 -6.11 -10.48
C GLY A 23 -2.05 -5.70 -11.17
N PHE A 24 -2.62 -4.56 -10.76
CA PHE A 24 -3.91 -4.09 -11.30
C PHE A 24 -3.90 -3.86 -12.82
N ALA A 25 -2.74 -3.56 -13.41
CA ALA A 25 -2.58 -3.35 -14.84
C ALA A 25 -2.35 -4.64 -15.66
N GLY A 26 -2.23 -5.81 -15.03
CA GLY A 26 -2.00 -7.09 -15.70
C GLY A 26 -0.90 -7.95 -15.06
N ARG A 27 -0.45 -8.97 -15.80
CA ARG A 27 0.65 -9.86 -15.41
C ARG A 27 1.90 -9.49 -16.20
N GLY A 28 3.02 -9.39 -15.53
CA GLY A 28 4.30 -9.05 -16.15
C GLY A 28 5.43 -9.14 -15.14
N GLN A 29 6.64 -9.53 -15.58
CA GLN A 29 7.79 -9.70 -14.68
C GLN A 29 8.22 -8.40 -13.99
N ASN A 30 7.86 -7.25 -14.57
CA ASN A 30 8.13 -5.91 -14.04
C ASN A 30 6.95 -5.33 -13.21
N THR A 31 5.91 -6.12 -12.96
CA THR A 31 4.72 -5.69 -12.21
C THR A 31 4.65 -6.43 -10.89
N GLY A 32 4.23 -5.74 -9.83
CA GLY A 32 3.95 -6.34 -8.54
C GLY A 32 2.92 -5.53 -7.77
N ILE A 33 2.29 -6.19 -6.81
CA ILE A 33 1.39 -5.58 -5.84
C ILE A 33 1.84 -5.96 -4.44
N ALA A 34 1.71 -5.07 -3.47
CA ALA A 34 1.81 -5.45 -2.07
C ALA A 34 0.58 -5.01 -1.30
N PHE A 35 0.11 -5.93 -0.47
CA PHE A 35 -0.91 -5.70 0.52
C PHE A 35 -0.22 -5.41 1.84
N VAL A 36 -0.48 -4.24 2.39
CA VAL A 36 0.07 -3.81 3.67
C VAL A 36 -1.06 -3.89 4.69
N SER A 37 -0.95 -4.83 5.63
CA SER A 37 -1.86 -4.92 6.76
C SER A 37 -1.35 -3.98 7.85
N LEU A 38 -2.19 -3.05 8.27
CA LEU A 38 -1.88 -2.15 9.38
C LEU A 38 -2.32 -2.78 10.70
N LYS A 39 -1.69 -2.33 11.78
CA LYS A 39 -2.13 -2.69 13.13
C LYS A 39 -3.52 -2.15 13.44
N ASP A 40 -4.13 -2.67 14.50
CA ASP A 40 -5.40 -2.17 15.00
C ASP A 40 -5.34 -0.66 15.25
N TRP A 41 -6.45 0.05 15.05
CA TRP A 41 -6.51 1.50 15.25
C TRP A 41 -6.16 1.91 16.68
N SER A 42 -6.48 1.09 17.68
CA SER A 42 -6.11 1.33 19.07
C SER A 42 -4.59 1.32 19.32
N GLN A 43 -3.83 0.64 18.46
CA GLN A 43 -2.37 0.53 18.54
C GLN A 43 -1.65 1.64 17.74
N ARG A 44 -2.40 2.48 17.03
CA ARG A 44 -1.89 3.55 16.16
C ARG A 44 -2.48 4.92 16.56
N PRO A 45 -2.17 5.43 17.76
CA PRO A 45 -2.65 6.74 18.19
C PRO A 45 -2.04 7.86 17.34
N GLY A 46 -2.78 8.95 17.14
CA GLY A 46 -2.31 10.12 16.39
C GLY A 46 -2.75 10.13 14.92
N GLU A 47 -2.97 11.33 14.39
CA GLU A 47 -3.42 11.51 13.00
C GLU A 47 -2.33 11.11 11.98
N GLU A 48 -1.07 11.22 12.39
CA GLU A 48 0.11 10.79 11.63
C GLU A 48 0.16 9.26 11.41
N ASN A 49 -0.54 8.49 12.22
CA ASN A 49 -0.57 7.03 12.16
C ASN A 49 -1.84 6.50 11.47
N LYS A 50 -2.67 7.40 10.94
CA LYS A 50 -3.81 7.07 10.08
C LYS A 50 -3.35 6.66 8.67
N VAL A 51 -4.22 5.93 7.98
CA VAL A 51 -3.93 5.35 6.66
C VAL A 51 -3.52 6.42 5.66
N GLU A 52 -4.17 7.58 5.67
CA GLU A 52 -3.92 8.70 4.77
C GLU A 52 -2.51 9.25 4.95
N ALA A 53 -2.09 9.46 6.21
CA ALA A 53 -0.75 9.96 6.53
C ALA A 53 0.35 8.97 6.19
N ILE A 54 0.14 7.67 6.50
CA ILE A 54 1.06 6.59 6.12
C ILE A 54 1.20 6.53 4.59
N THR A 55 0.06 6.59 3.87
CA THR A 55 0.03 6.56 2.41
C THR A 55 0.77 7.76 1.81
N ALA A 56 0.54 8.96 2.34
CA ALA A 56 1.23 10.17 1.89
C ALA A 56 2.76 10.08 2.07
N ARG A 57 3.24 9.58 3.22
CA ARG A 57 4.67 9.36 3.46
C ARG A 57 5.25 8.28 2.54
N ALA A 58 4.53 7.18 2.36
CA ALA A 58 4.94 6.10 1.47
C ALA A 58 5.06 6.59 0.02
N MET A 59 4.08 7.36 -0.46
CA MET A 59 4.12 8.00 -1.77
C MET A 59 5.32 8.96 -1.91
N GLY A 60 5.57 9.79 -0.90
CA GLY A 60 6.73 10.68 -0.87
C GLY A 60 8.05 9.92 -0.98
N TYR A 61 8.22 8.85 -0.21
CA TYR A 61 9.42 8.00 -0.27
C TYR A 61 9.55 7.27 -1.61
N PHE A 62 8.46 6.66 -2.10
CA PHE A 62 8.49 5.88 -3.32
C PHE A 62 8.63 6.72 -4.58
N SER A 63 8.21 7.98 -4.57
CA SER A 63 8.45 8.92 -5.68
C SER A 63 9.93 9.15 -5.98
N GLN A 64 10.83 8.84 -5.03
CA GLN A 64 12.28 8.94 -5.19
C GLN A 64 12.87 7.76 -5.97
N ILE A 65 12.10 6.68 -6.17
CA ILE A 65 12.53 5.51 -6.94
C ILE A 65 12.43 5.86 -8.43
N LYS A 66 13.56 5.87 -9.14
CA LYS A 66 13.62 6.23 -10.57
C LYS A 66 13.30 5.08 -11.51
N ASP A 67 13.63 3.85 -11.10
CA ASP A 67 13.55 2.66 -11.96
C ASP A 67 12.19 1.94 -11.87
N ALA A 68 11.29 2.40 -11.01
CA ALA A 68 9.96 1.81 -10.85
C ALA A 68 8.95 2.87 -10.40
N MET A 69 7.75 2.81 -10.96
CA MET A 69 6.61 3.56 -10.44
C MET A 69 5.91 2.73 -9.37
N VAL A 70 5.78 3.29 -8.17
CA VAL A 70 5.11 2.64 -7.05
C VAL A 70 4.05 3.58 -6.52
N PHE A 71 2.81 3.10 -6.50
CA PHE A 71 1.65 3.84 -6.01
C PHE A 71 1.12 3.15 -4.75
N ALA A 72 0.96 3.94 -3.69
CA ALA A 72 0.25 3.54 -2.49
C ALA A 72 -1.10 4.27 -2.47
N PHE A 73 -2.19 3.53 -2.29
CA PHE A 73 -3.51 4.10 -2.16
C PHE A 73 -4.31 3.30 -1.14
N ASN A 74 -5.18 4.00 -0.40
CA ASN A 74 -6.13 3.34 0.47
C ASN A 74 -7.24 2.71 -0.38
N LEU A 75 -7.61 1.47 -0.08
CA LEU A 75 -8.80 0.88 -0.69
C LEU A 75 -10.03 1.52 -0.02
N PRO A 76 -11.06 1.91 -0.80
CA PRO A 76 -12.29 2.42 -0.21
C PRO A 76 -12.91 1.34 0.68
N ALA A 77 -13.64 1.77 1.73
CA ALA A 77 -14.32 0.88 2.67
C ALA A 77 -15.33 -0.09 2.02
N ILE A 78 -15.73 0.17 0.77
CA ILE A 78 -16.61 -0.68 -0.02
C ILE A 78 -15.86 -1.10 -1.29
N VAL A 79 -15.36 -2.33 -1.32
CA VAL A 79 -14.63 -2.92 -2.46
C VAL A 79 -15.58 -3.23 -3.64
N GLU A 80 -16.89 -3.29 -3.40
CA GLU A 80 -17.90 -3.77 -4.35
C GLU A 80 -18.25 -2.81 -5.51
N LEU A 81 -17.81 -1.55 -5.46
CA LEU A 81 -18.09 -0.56 -6.52
C LEU A 81 -17.07 -0.57 -7.68
N GLY A 82 -16.05 -1.43 -7.64
CA GLY A 82 -15.09 -1.59 -8.74
C GLY A 82 -15.41 -2.72 -9.73
N TYR A 83 -16.36 -3.61 -9.39
CA TYR A 83 -16.70 -4.78 -10.22
C TYR A 83 -18.01 -4.61 -11.01
N ARG A 84 -18.76 -3.54 -10.75
CA ARG A 84 -20.15 -3.40 -11.21
C ARG A 84 -20.35 -2.17 -12.09
N ASP A 85 -19.52 -2.02 -13.12
CA ASP A 85 -19.79 -1.09 -14.24
C ASP A 85 -19.39 -1.66 -15.61
N ARG A 86 -19.35 -3.00 -15.70
CA ARG A 86 -19.29 -3.74 -16.97
C ARG A 86 -20.36 -4.83 -16.99
N LEU A 87 -21.61 -4.42 -17.24
CA LEU A 87 -22.64 -5.25 -17.87
C LEU A 87 -23.29 -4.43 -18.98
#